data_AF-A0A2A7BCD0-F1
#
_entry.id   AF-A0A2A7BCD0-F1
#
_cell.length_a   1.000
_cell.length_b   1.000
_cell.length_c   1.000
_cell.angle_alpha   90.00
_cell.angle_beta   90.00
_cell.angle_gamma   90.00
#
_symmetry.space_group_name_H-M   'P 1'
#
loop_
_entity.id
_entity.type
_entity.pdbx_description
1 polymer ?
#
loop_
_entity_poly.entity_id
_entity_poly.type
_entity_poly.pdbx_seq_one_letter_code
_entity_poly.pdbx_strand_id
1 'polypeptide(L)' 'MTRLEAILEQMQQPETTLAESVKLYAEAASLMDYCNGTLEKTTLQLDEIDAQRAPRPDAAH' A
#
# COMPACT_ATOMS: atom_id res chain seq x y z
N MET A 1 6.69 4.36 3.11
CA MET A 1 6.47 5.67 2.47
C MET A 1 7.78 6.39 2.15
N THR A 2 8.80 6.38 3.01
CA THR A 2 10.11 7.03 2.81
C THR A 2 10.78 6.78 1.45
N ARG A 3 10.61 5.58 0.87
CA ARG A 3 11.15 5.28 -0.46
C ARG A 3 10.44 6.02 -1.59
N LEU A 4 9.12 6.16 -1.53
CA LEU A 4 8.34 6.94 -2.49
C LEU A 4 8.70 8.43 -2.41
N GLU A 5 8.90 8.96 -1.19
CA GLU A 5 9.34 10.34 -0.98
C GLU A 5 10.73 10.59 -1.59
N ALA A 6 11.68 9.67 -1.38
CA ALA A 6 13.00 9.74 -2.01
C ALA A 6 12.95 9.67 -3.54
N ILE A 7 12.06 8.82 -4.10
CA ILE A 7 11.85 8.76 -5.55
C ILE A 7 11.34 10.10 -6.09
N LEU A 8 10.37 10.72 -5.40
CA LEU A 8 9.84 12.03 -5.79
C LEU A 8 10.92 13.12 -5.73
N GLU A 9 11.71 13.16 -4.66
CA GLU A 9 12.81 14.11 -4.53
C GLU A 9 13.86 13.93 -5.64
N GLN A 10 14.18 12.68 -5.99
CA GLN A 10 15.12 12.37 -7.07
C GLN A 10 14.55 12.77 -8.44
N MET A 11 13.26 12.54 -8.70
CA MET A 11 12.62 12.96 -9.96
C MET A 11 12.57 14.48 -10.15
N GLN A 12 12.61 15.26 -9.05
CA GLN A 12 12.61 16.72 -9.10
C GLN A 12 14.00 17.31 -9.37
N GLN A 13 15.07 16.51 -9.31
CA GLN A 13 16.42 17.00 -9.58
C GLN A 13 16.59 17.29 -11.08
N PRO A 14 17.20 18.43 -11.45
CA PRO A 14 17.38 18.83 -12.84
C PRO A 14 18.35 17.92 -13.61
N GLU A 15 19.20 17.17 -12.90
CA GLU A 15 20.16 16.24 -13.48
C GLU A 15 19.56 14.87 -13.80
N THR A 16 18.33 14.60 -13.33
CA THR A 16 17.67 13.32 -13.55
C THR A 16 17.30 13.18 -15.02
N THR A 17 17.91 12.20 -15.68
CA THR A 17 17.64 11.92 -17.08
C THR A 17 16.27 11.26 -17.25
N LEU A 18 15.70 11.36 -18.46
CA LEU A 18 14.44 10.67 -18.77
C LEU A 18 14.51 9.15 -18.51
N ALA A 19 15.65 8.52 -18.81
CA ALA A 19 15.84 7.09 -18.58
C ALA A 19 15.81 6.74 -17.08
N GLU A 20 16.34 7.61 -16.23
CA GLU A 20 16.27 7.47 -14.77
C GLU A 20 14.85 7.74 -14.28
N SER A 21 14.17 8.78 -14.78
CA SER A 21 12.77 9.06 -14.45
C SER A 21 11.85 7.87 -14.74
N VAL A 22 12.05 7.18 -15.87
CA VAL A 22 11.24 5.99 -16.23
C VAL A 22 11.49 4.84 -15.25
N LYS A 23 12.74 4.60 -14.84
CA LYS A 23 13.07 3.56 -13.84
C LYS A 23 12.46 3.88 -12.48
N LEU A 24 12.60 5.14 -12.05
CA LEU A 24 12.02 5.65 -10.81
C LEU A 24 10.50 5.53 -10.80
N TYR A 25 9.84 5.80 -11.92
CA TYR A 25 8.40 5.64 -12.05
C TYR A 25 7.96 4.18 -11.96
N ALA A 26 8.68 3.26 -12.61
CA ALA A 26 8.39 1.83 -12.52
C ALA A 26 8.54 1.30 -11.08
N GLU A 27 9.56 1.77 -10.36
CA GLU A 27 9.75 1.46 -8.94
C GLU A 27 8.60 2.02 -8.09
N ALA A 28 8.24 3.30 -8.30
CA ALA A 28 7.13 3.94 -7.59
C ALA A 28 5.80 3.20 -7.80
N ALA A 29 5.50 2.81 -9.04
CA ALA A 29 4.29 2.04 -9.36
C ALA A 29 4.27 0.70 -8.62
N SER A 30 5.39 -0.02 -8.59
CA SER A 30 5.51 -1.29 -7.88
C SER A 30 5.32 -1.13 -6.37
N LEU A 31 5.86 -0.05 -5.79
CA LEU A 31 5.68 0.27 -4.36
C LEU A 31 4.24 0.62 -4.02
N MET A 32 3.56 1.40 -4.87
CA MET A 32 2.15 1.73 -4.69
C MET A 32 1.27 0.48 -4.75
N ASP A 33 1.52 -0.41 -5.70
CA ASP A 33 0.80 -1.67 -5.83
C ASP A 33 0.98 -2.58 -4.60
N TYR A 34 2.22 -2.71 -4.12
CA TYR A 34 2.52 -3.44 -2.88
C TYR A 34 1.78 -2.85 -1.66
N CYS A 35 1.80 -1.52 -1.51
CA CYS A 35 1.09 -0.85 -0.43
C CYS A 35 -0.42 -1.10 -0.51
N ASN A 36 -1.01 -0.98 -1.70
CA ASN A 36 -2.44 -1.21 -1.89
C ASN A 36 -2.83 -2.65 -1.57
N GLY A 37 -2.09 -3.64 -2.08
CA GLY A 37 -2.37 -5.05 -1.79
C GLY A 37 -2.19 -5.40 -0.31
N THR A 38 -1.22 -4.78 0.37
CA THR A 38 -1.05 -4.95 1.82
C THR A 38 -2.22 -4.34 2.61
N LEU A 39 -2.67 -3.15 2.22
CA LEU A 39 -3.80 -2.49 2.84
C LEU A 39 -5.09 -3.30 2.65
N GLU A 40 -5.38 -3.73 1.43
CA GLU A 40 -6.53 -4.57 1.13
C GLU A 40 -6.52 -5.85 1.96
N LYS A 41 -5.40 -6.55 2.01
CA LYS A 41 -5.25 -7.75 2.84
C LYS A 41 -5.49 -7.45 4.32
N THR A 42 -4.97 -6.34 4.83
CA THR A 42 -5.15 -5.95 6.23
C THR A 42 -6.60 -5.63 6.53
N THR A 43 -7.30 -4.94 5.63
CA THR A 43 -8.74 -4.66 5.74
C THR A 43 -9.54 -5.97 5.79
N LEU A 44 -9.27 -6.91 4.89
CA LEU A 44 -9.94 -8.22 4.90
C LEU A 44 -9.72 -8.98 6.21
N GLN A 45 -8.49 -8.92 6.76
CA GLN A 45 -8.20 -9.55 8.04
C GLN A 45 -8.94 -8.90 9.21
N LEU A 46 -9.13 -7.57 9.19
CA LEU A 46 -9.93 -6.87 10.19
C LEU A 46 -11.40 -7.30 10.11
N ASP A 47 -11.97 -7.34 8.90
CA ASP A 47 -13.36 -7.78 8.68
C ASP A 47 -13.58 -9.21 9.18
N GLU A 48 -12.61 -10.11 8.94
CA GLU A 48 -12.68 -11.50 9.42
C GLU A 48 -12.63 -11.57 10.96
N ILE A 49 -11.80 -10.75 11.61
CA ILE A 49 -11.74 -10.66 13.08
C ILE A 49 -13.07 -10.15 13.64
N ASP A 50 -13.64 -9.12 13.04
CA ASP A 50 -14.92 -8.56 13.47
C ASP A 50 -16.06 -9.56 13.30
N ALA A 51 -16.08 -10.30 12.19
CA ALA A 51 -17.04 -11.38 11.96
C ALA A 51 -16.91 -12.51 13.00
N GLN A 52 -15.68 -12.88 13.39
CA GLN A 52 -15.43 -13.89 14.43
C GLN A 52 -15.84 -13.41 15.84
N ARG A 53 -15.74 -12.10 16.10
CA ARG A 53 -16.10 -11.49 17.38
C ARG A 53 -17.59 -11.16 17.49
N ALA A 54 -18.33 -11.20 16.38
CA ALA A 54 -19.76 -10.98 16.39
C ALA A 54 -20.45 -12.00 17.32
N PRO A 55 -21.35 -11.55 18.23
CA PRO A 55 -22.05 -12.44 19.13
C PRO A 55 -22.90 -13.44 18.33
N ARG A 56 -22.84 -14.72 18.69
CA ARG A 56 -23.69 -15.73 18.09
C ARG A 56 -25.15 -15.45 18.47
N PRO A 57 -26.10 -15.52 17.53
CA PRO A 57 -27.51 -15.26 17.81
C PRO A 57 -28.11 -16.19 18.88
N ASP A 58 -27.49 -17.34 19.15
CA ASP A 58 -27.97 -18.34 20.12
C ASP A 58 -27.58 -18.08 21.59
N ALA A 59 -26.86 -16.98 21.89
CA ALA A 59 -26.47 -16.65 23.27
C ALA A 59 -27.53 -15.84 24.05
N ALA A 60 -28.71 -15.61 23.47
CA ALA A 60 -29.82 -14.89 24.10
C ALA A 60 -31.01 -15.84 24.32
N HIS A 61 -30.86 -16.82 25.21
CA HIS A 61 -31.96 -17.60 25.78
C HIS A 61 -31.81 -17.69 27.31
#